data_AF-A0A1Q7X5H7-F1
#
_entry.id   AF-A0A1Q7X5H7-F1
#
_cell.length_a   1.000
_cell.length_b   1.000
_cell.length_c   1.000
_cell.angle_alpha   90.00
_cell.angle_beta   90.00
_cell.angle_gamma   90.00
#
_symmetry.space_group_name_H-M   'P 1'
#
loop_
_entity.id
_entity.type
_entity.pdbx_description
1 polymer ?
#
loop_
_entity_poly.entity_id
_entity_poly.type
_entity_poly.pdbx_seq_one_letter_code
_entity_poly.pdbx_strand_id
1 'polypeptide(L)'
;MKRGGFVSQSLLDDALTIAIIESGVAMRAFDAERSQGRLGIRQTEPGEGLEGRPGELPAGTLVIADEARPLGLLFGATGAGRGVRPRTNRMILAAVQVKGVPDIAVEEAIWLAADVLTS
;
A
#
# COMPACT_ATOMS: atom_id res chain seq x y z
N MET A 1 10.10 -0.30 17.44
CA MET A 1 9.00 -1.03 18.12
C MET A 1 9.53 -1.99 19.19
N LYS A 2 9.27 -1.75 20.48
CA LYS A 2 9.68 -2.71 21.54
C LYS A 2 8.57 -3.08 22.55
N ARG A 3 7.32 -2.62 22.39
CA ARG A 3 6.21 -2.89 23.35
C ARG A 3 4.80 -3.11 22.75
N GLY A 4 4.70 -3.56 21.50
CA GLY A 4 3.39 -3.80 20.82
C GLY A 4 3.22 -5.16 20.16
N GLY A 5 4.18 -6.08 20.30
CA GLY A 5 4.16 -7.39 19.62
C GLY A 5 4.48 -7.36 18.12
N PHE A 6 4.57 -6.18 17.50
CA PHE A 6 5.01 -6.03 16.11
C PHE A 6 6.53 -6.25 15.96
N VAL A 7 6.89 -7.14 15.04
CA VAL A 7 8.29 -7.48 14.74
C VAL A 7 8.79 -6.55 13.64
N SER A 8 9.90 -5.87 13.90
CA SER A 8 10.56 -5.00 12.92
C SER A 8 11.18 -5.84 11.79
N GLN A 9 10.94 -5.44 10.54
CA GLN A 9 11.39 -6.17 9.34
C GLN A 9 12.28 -5.32 8.43
N SER A 10 11.87 -4.08 8.18
CA SER A 10 12.63 -3.08 7.44
C SER A 10 12.21 -1.69 7.91
N LEU A 11 12.99 -0.65 7.54
CA LEU A 11 12.62 0.73 7.85
C LEU A 11 11.25 1.11 7.27
N LEU A 12 10.94 0.63 6.05
CA LEU A 12 9.65 0.87 5.43
C LEU A 12 8.51 0.17 6.16
N ASP A 13 8.68 -1.10 6.51
CA ASP A 13 7.64 -1.85 7.24
C ASP A 13 7.38 -1.23 8.61
N ASP A 14 8.44 -0.73 9.26
CA ASP A 14 8.34 -0.03 10.54
C ASP A 14 7.61 1.32 10.37
N ALA A 15 7.95 2.11 9.37
CA ALA A 15 7.29 3.39 9.07
C ALA A 15 5.80 3.20 8.80
N LEU A 16 5.44 2.23 7.96
CA LEU A 16 4.04 1.91 7.66
C LEU A 16 3.29 1.45 8.91
N THR A 17 3.90 0.57 9.71
CA THR A 17 3.25 0.08 10.93
C THR A 17 3.07 1.18 11.97
N ILE A 18 4.07 2.04 12.18
CA ILE A 18 3.95 3.20 13.08
C ILE A 18 2.80 4.09 12.59
N ALA A 19 2.80 4.49 11.32
CA ALA A 19 1.75 5.33 10.77
C ALA A 19 0.36 4.70 10.91
N ILE A 20 0.21 3.41 10.61
CA ILE A 20 -1.07 2.69 10.74
C ILE A 20 -1.54 2.66 12.20
N ILE A 21 -0.65 2.37 13.15
CA ILE A 21 -1.02 2.22 14.55
C ILE A 21 -1.38 3.56 15.20
N GLU A 22 -0.65 4.63 14.87
CA GLU A 22 -0.87 5.95 15.45
C GLU A 22 -2.09 6.65 14.83
N SER A 23 -2.30 6.54 13.50
CA SER A 23 -3.40 7.24 12.80
C SER A 23 -4.67 6.40 12.63
N GLY A 24 -4.58 5.07 12.73
CA GLY A 24 -5.65 4.15 12.36
C GLY A 24 -5.90 4.03 10.85
N VAL A 25 -5.11 4.69 9.99
CA VAL A 25 -5.27 4.66 8.53
C VAL A 25 -4.44 3.56 7.92
N ALA A 26 -5.07 2.70 7.11
CA ALA A 26 -4.36 1.64 6.40
C ALA A 26 -3.42 2.22 5.33
N MET A 27 -2.16 1.84 5.40
CA MET A 27 -1.10 2.31 4.52
C MET A 27 -0.53 1.19 3.63
N ARG A 28 -0.04 1.56 2.46
CA ARG A 28 0.70 0.72 1.53
C ARG A 28 1.85 1.49 0.88
N ALA A 29 2.82 0.76 0.36
CA ALA A 29 3.91 1.31 -0.44
C ALA A 29 4.13 0.47 -1.70
N PHE A 30 4.33 1.15 -2.83
CA PHE A 30 4.58 0.53 -4.12
C PHE A 30 5.87 1.07 -4.74
N ASP A 31 6.54 0.23 -5.53
CA ASP A 31 7.67 0.66 -6.35
C ASP A 31 7.17 1.59 -7.45
N ALA A 32 7.61 2.85 -7.42
CA ALA A 32 7.13 3.89 -8.33
C ALA A 32 7.57 3.63 -9.79
N GLU A 33 8.71 2.97 -9.99
CA GLU A 33 9.20 2.62 -11.34
C GLU A 33 8.39 1.47 -11.95
N ARG A 34 7.53 0.83 -11.15
CA ARG A 34 6.67 -0.29 -11.55
C ARG A 34 5.18 0.02 -11.41
N SER A 35 4.82 1.30 -11.37
CA SER A 35 3.44 1.78 -11.40
C SER A 35 3.24 2.76 -12.56
N GLN A 36 2.01 2.86 -13.07
CA GLN A 36 1.64 3.70 -14.21
C GLN A 36 0.49 4.65 -13.85
N GLY A 37 0.74 5.95 -13.96
CA GLY A 37 -0.29 6.96 -13.73
C GLY A 37 -0.71 7.05 -12.26
N ARG A 38 -1.99 7.36 -12.02
CA ARG A 38 -2.52 7.52 -10.67
C ARG A 38 -2.96 6.20 -10.05
N LEU A 39 -2.79 6.09 -8.74
CA LEU A 39 -3.38 4.99 -7.97
C LEU A 39 -4.86 5.27 -7.67
N GLY A 40 -5.63 4.18 -7.54
CA GLY A 40 -7.01 4.22 -7.10
C GLY A 40 -7.46 2.91 -6.48
N ILE A 41 -8.56 2.97 -5.72
CA ILE A 41 -9.26 1.80 -5.22
C ILE A 41 -10.43 1.51 -6.16
N ARG A 42 -10.49 0.28 -6.68
CA ARG A 42 -11.58 -0.16 -7.55
C ARG A 42 -11.84 -1.65 -7.42
N GLN A 43 -12.93 -2.10 -8.01
CA GLN A 43 -13.17 -3.52 -8.25
C GLN A 43 -12.31 -4.03 -9.40
N THR A 44 -12.05 -5.32 -9.40
CA THR A 44 -11.41 -6.03 -10.52
C THR A 44 -12.30 -6.07 -11.75
N GLU A 45 -11.68 -5.87 -12.91
CA GLU A 45 -12.29 -6.08 -14.22
C GLU A 45 -12.12 -7.55 -14.66
N PRO A 46 -12.97 -8.06 -15.57
CA PRO A 46 -12.81 -9.42 -16.11
C PRO A 46 -11.44 -9.63 -16.74
N GLY A 47 -10.80 -10.78 -16.50
CA GLY A 47 -9.45 -11.06 -17.00
C GLY A 47 -8.32 -10.56 -16.12
N GLU A 48 -8.59 -9.74 -15.10
CA GLU A 48 -7.54 -9.21 -14.25
C GLU A 48 -7.03 -10.24 -13.24
N GLY A 49 -5.72 -10.40 -13.20
CA GLY A 49 -5.01 -11.18 -12.17
C GLY A 49 -4.27 -10.28 -11.18
N LEU A 50 -3.71 -10.90 -10.14
CA LEU A 50 -2.70 -10.28 -9.31
C LEU A 50 -1.35 -10.95 -9.60
N GLU A 51 -0.34 -10.17 -9.95
CA GLU A 51 0.97 -10.73 -10.28
C GLU A 51 1.53 -11.59 -9.13
N GLY A 52 2.08 -12.75 -9.48
CA GLY A 52 2.55 -13.75 -8.50
C GLY A 52 1.46 -14.66 -7.93
N ARG A 53 0.18 -14.42 -8.26
CA ARG A 53 -0.92 -15.33 -7.96
C ARG A 53 -1.38 -16.02 -9.26
N PRO A 54 -1.59 -17.34 -9.27
CA PRO A 54 -2.14 -18.01 -10.44
C PRO A 54 -3.62 -17.68 -10.63
N GLY A 55 -4.00 -17.45 -11.89
CA GLY A 55 -5.39 -17.23 -12.29
C GLY A 55 -5.89 -15.80 -12.11
N GLU A 56 -7.12 -15.58 -12.60
CA GLU A 56 -7.83 -14.31 -12.46
C GLU A 56 -8.31 -14.11 -11.03
N LEU A 57 -8.43 -12.84 -10.64
CA LEU A 57 -9.10 -12.46 -9.41
C LEU A 57 -10.62 -12.61 -9.59
N PRO A 58 -11.36 -13.05 -8.56
CA PRO A 58 -12.82 -13.05 -8.60
C PRO A 58 -13.37 -11.66 -8.93
N ALA A 59 -14.44 -11.60 -9.72
CA ALA A 59 -15.11 -10.35 -10.05
C ALA A 59 -15.55 -9.60 -8.78
N GLY A 60 -15.40 -8.28 -8.76
CA GLY A 60 -15.76 -7.45 -7.62
C GLY A 60 -14.73 -7.40 -6.49
N THR A 61 -13.58 -8.08 -6.63
CA THR A 61 -12.50 -8.00 -5.64
C THR A 61 -11.97 -6.57 -5.55
N LEU A 62 -11.93 -5.99 -4.35
CA LEU A 62 -11.36 -4.65 -4.16
C LEU A 62 -9.83 -4.70 -4.20
N VAL A 63 -9.27 -3.90 -5.11
CA VAL A 63 -7.83 -3.78 -5.34
C VAL A 63 -7.39 -2.34 -5.24
N ILE A 64 -6.11 -2.16 -4.90
CA ILE A 64 -5.39 -0.94 -5.20
C ILE A 64 -4.78 -1.17 -6.58
N ALA A 65 -5.19 -0.35 -7.55
CA ALA A 65 -4.76 -0.44 -8.93
C ALA A 65 -4.12 0.88 -9.37
N ASP A 66 -3.26 0.78 -10.37
CA ASP A 66 -2.87 1.93 -11.17
C ASP A 66 -3.72 1.99 -12.45
N GLU A 67 -3.36 2.86 -13.39
CA GLU A 67 -4.12 3.01 -14.64
C GLU A 67 -4.00 1.80 -15.58
N ALA A 68 -3.06 0.88 -15.32
CA ALA A 68 -2.81 -0.28 -16.16
C ALA A 68 -3.30 -1.60 -15.55
N ARG A 69 -3.20 -1.79 -14.22
CA ARG A 69 -3.45 -3.08 -13.58
C ARG A 69 -3.64 -3.00 -12.05
N PRO A 70 -4.15 -4.08 -11.42
CA PRO A 70 -4.08 -4.25 -9.97
C PRO A 70 -2.63 -4.35 -9.47
N LEU A 71 -2.29 -3.57 -8.45
CA LEU A 71 -0.99 -3.61 -7.78
C LEU A 71 -1.02 -4.42 -6.48
N GLY A 72 -2.19 -4.54 -5.85
CA GLY A 72 -2.38 -5.27 -4.60
C GLY A 72 -3.86 -5.41 -4.25
N LEU A 73 -4.18 -6.38 -3.39
CA LEU A 73 -5.49 -6.46 -2.75
C LEU A 73 -5.62 -5.29 -1.75
N LEU A 74 -6.81 -4.68 -1.67
CA LEU A 74 -7.04 -3.53 -0.78
C LEU A 74 -6.60 -3.82 0.66
N PHE A 75 -6.97 -4.99 1.18
CA PHE A 75 -6.52 -5.53 2.46
C PHE A 75 -5.91 -6.91 2.29
N GLY A 76 -4.74 -6.97 1.67
CA GLY A 76 -4.03 -8.24 1.53
C GLY A 76 -2.68 -8.09 0.86
N ALA A 77 -2.35 -9.11 0.07
CA ALA A 77 -1.07 -9.22 -0.61
C ALA A 77 -0.87 -8.12 -1.67
N THR A 78 0.36 -7.64 -1.74
CA THR A 78 0.87 -6.85 -2.87
C THR A 78 1.27 -7.80 -3.99
N GLY A 79 0.99 -7.42 -5.24
CA GLY A 79 1.39 -8.17 -6.42
C GLY A 79 2.91 -8.34 -6.48
N ALA A 80 3.36 -9.51 -6.91
CA ALA A 80 4.77 -9.82 -7.02
C ALA A 80 5.46 -8.82 -7.94
N GLY A 81 6.46 -8.12 -7.41
CA GLY A 81 7.17 -7.10 -8.19
C GLY A 81 6.58 -5.71 -8.11
N ARG A 82 5.48 -5.50 -7.38
CA ARG A 82 4.85 -4.18 -7.21
C ARG A 82 5.20 -3.49 -5.90
N GLY A 83 5.59 -4.27 -4.87
CA GLY A 83 6.09 -3.72 -3.61
C GLY A 83 7.51 -3.16 -3.74
N VAL A 84 7.86 -2.27 -2.81
CA VAL A 84 9.20 -1.72 -2.65
C VAL A 84 10.21 -2.83 -2.33
N ARG A 85 11.42 -2.72 -2.87
CA ARG A 85 12.51 -3.68 -2.74
C ARG A 85 13.81 -2.95 -2.37
N PRO A 86 14.87 -3.67 -1.95
CA PRO A 86 16.15 -3.03 -1.65
C PRO A 86 16.78 -2.20 -2.78
N ARG A 87 16.38 -2.43 -4.04
CA ARG A 87 16.87 -1.68 -5.21
C ARG A 87 15.92 -0.58 -5.68
N THR A 88 14.78 -0.41 -5.02
CA THR A 88 13.79 0.61 -5.39
C THR A 88 14.32 1.98 -4.99
N ASN A 89 14.47 2.89 -5.96
CA ASN A 89 14.97 4.25 -5.71
C ASN A 89 13.84 5.26 -5.46
N ARG A 90 12.64 4.95 -5.92
CA ARG A 90 11.45 5.80 -5.78
C ARG A 90 10.26 4.93 -5.39
N MET A 91 9.53 5.35 -4.37
CA MET A 91 8.34 4.66 -3.90
C MET A 91 7.14 5.59 -3.90
N ILE A 92 5.94 5.01 -3.97
CA ILE A 92 4.68 5.72 -3.75
C ILE A 92 4.12 5.23 -2.42
N LEU A 93 3.93 6.15 -1.47
CA LEU A 93 3.16 5.89 -0.26
C LEU A 93 1.68 6.13 -0.56
N ALA A 94 0.83 5.18 -0.19
CA ALA A 94 -0.60 5.22 -0.42
C ALA A 94 -1.34 5.03 0.91
N ALA A 95 -2.18 6.01 1.26
CA ALA A 95 -3.12 5.94 2.36
C ALA A 95 -4.50 5.54 1.83
N VAL A 96 -5.14 4.57 2.48
CA VAL A 96 -6.47 4.11 2.10
C VAL A 96 -7.52 5.00 2.76
N GLN A 97 -8.11 5.88 1.96
CA GLN A 97 -9.25 6.67 2.37
C GLN A 97 -10.55 6.07 1.84
N VAL A 98 -11.40 5.65 2.78
CA VAL A 98 -12.78 5.21 2.49
C VAL A 98 -13.76 6.10 3.24
N LYS A 99 -15.05 5.98 2.93
CA LYS A 99 -16.10 6.71 3.64
C LYS A 99 -15.97 6.47 5.15
N GLY A 100 -15.78 7.55 5.91
CA GLY A 100 -15.61 7.52 7.37
C GLY A 100 -14.18 7.75 7.86
N VAL A 101 -13.18 7.77 6.97
CA VAL A 101 -11.81 8.17 7.31
C VAL A 101 -11.64 9.68 7.06
N PRO A 102 -11.40 10.51 8.09
CA PRO A 102 -11.23 11.96 7.92
C PRO A 102 -9.96 12.31 7.15
N ASP A 103 -10.00 13.39 6.37
CA ASP A 103 -8.84 13.90 5.60
C ASP A 103 -7.62 14.11 6.51
N ILE A 104 -7.82 14.68 7.70
CA ILE A 104 -6.73 14.95 8.65
C ILE A 104 -5.99 13.68 9.10
N ALA A 105 -6.70 12.56 9.26
CA ALA A 105 -6.08 11.29 9.64
C ALA A 105 -5.25 10.71 8.49
N VAL A 106 -5.70 10.92 7.25
CA VAL A 106 -4.98 10.52 6.03
C VAL A 106 -3.69 11.33 5.89
N GLU A 107 -3.77 12.64 6.06
CA GLU A 107 -2.61 13.53 6.02
C GLU A 107 -1.61 13.17 7.12
N GLU A 108 -2.07 12.96 8.36
CA GLU A 108 -1.24 12.55 9.49
C GLU A 108 -0.51 11.22 9.20
N ALA A 109 -1.20 10.23 8.66
CA ALA A 109 -0.60 8.94 8.32
C ALA A 109 0.53 9.06 7.29
N ILE A 110 0.35 9.90 6.27
CA ILE A 110 1.38 10.15 5.25
C ILE A 110 2.58 10.85 5.86
N TRP A 111 2.36 11.88 6.69
CA TRP A 111 3.44 12.61 7.35
C TRP A 111 4.22 11.73 8.32
N LEU A 112 3.55 10.94 9.15
CA LEU A 112 4.21 10.01 10.08
C LEU A 112 5.11 9.01 9.34
N ALA A 113 4.61 8.41 8.25
CA ALA A 113 5.39 7.48 7.46
C ALA A 113 6.60 8.17 6.79
N ALA A 114 6.41 9.37 6.24
CA ALA A 114 7.45 10.13 5.57
C ALA A 114 8.56 10.58 6.55
N ASP A 115 8.19 11.06 7.73
CA ASP A 115 9.15 11.47 8.77
C ASP A 115 10.04 10.30 9.19
N VAL A 116 9.45 9.13 9.47
CA VAL A 116 10.23 7.93 9.85
C VAL A 116 11.19 7.51 8.74
N LEU A 117 10.80 7.65 7.48
CA LEU A 117 11.62 7.29 6.31
C LEU A 117 12.76 8.28 6.03
N THR A 118 12.67 9.51 6.52
CA THR A 118 13.63 10.60 6.22
C THR A 118 14.44 11.07 7.43
N SER A 119 14.15 10.51 8.61
CA SER A 119 14.88 10.75 9.87
C SER A 119 16.25 10.08 9.92
#